data_AF-A0A9C8SYH0-F1
#
_entry.id   AF-A0A9C8SYH0-F1
#
_cell.length_a   1.000
_cell.length_b   1.000
_cell.length_c   1.000
_cell.angle_alpha   90.00
_cell.angle_beta   90.00
_cell.angle_gamma   90.00
#
_symmetry.space_group_name_H-M   'P 1'
#
loop_
_entity.id
_entity.type
_entity.pdbx_description
1 polymer ?
#
loop_
_entity_poly.entity_id
_entity_poly.type
_entity_poly.pdbx_seq_one_letter_code
_entity_poly.pdbx_strand_id
1 'polypeptide(L)'
;MGLRRKARELALQFLFSHDFRRSGETSDQAAAELERFALHFNSGRKALPYASHLVLGIRQQQQEIDALIAAHSHNWRLERM
;
A
#
# COMPACT_ATOMS: atom_id res chain seq x y z
N MET A 1 18.82 8.19 2.87
CA MET A 1 17.82 7.61 1.93
C MET A 1 16.96 8.72 1.33
N GLY A 2 16.75 8.69 0.01
CA GLY A 2 15.95 9.70 -0.70
C GLY A 2 14.45 9.60 -0.41
N LEU A 3 13.72 10.71 -0.63
CA LEU A 3 12.31 10.84 -0.26
C LEU A 3 11.40 9.81 -0.95
N ARG A 4 11.67 9.50 -2.23
CA ARG A 4 10.94 8.46 -2.98
C ARG A 4 11.09 7.06 -2.39
N ARG A 5 12.28 6.72 -1.85
CA ARG A 5 12.51 5.43 -1.21
C ARG A 5 11.69 5.31 0.07
N LYS A 6 11.70 6.36 0.91
CA LYS A 6 10.92 6.42 2.15
C LYS A 6 9.42 6.32 1.90
N ALA A 7 8.92 6.95 0.83
CA ALA A 7 7.52 6.86 0.46
C ALA A 7 7.10 5.44 0.05
N ARG A 8 7.93 4.74 -0.74
CA ARG A 8 7.67 3.34 -1.12
C ARG A 8 7.73 2.41 0.08
N GLU A 9 8.69 2.62 0.98
CA GLU A 9 8.79 1.86 2.23
C GLU A 9 7.55 2.05 3.12
N LEU A 10 7.10 3.30 3.29
CA LEU A 10 5.89 3.61 4.05
C LEU A 10 4.64 2.97 3.42
N ALA A 11 4.51 3.05 2.08
CA ALA A 11 3.41 2.42 1.36
C ALA A 11 3.42 0.90 1.51
N LEU A 12 4.59 0.26 1.39
CA LEU A 12 4.75 -1.19 1.56
C LEU A 12 4.35 -1.63 2.97
N GLN A 13 4.87 -0.95 3.99
CA GLN A 13 4.57 -1.27 5.40
C GLN A 13 3.07 -1.09 5.70
N PHE A 14 2.45 -0.04 5.16
CA PHE A 14 1.01 0.19 5.31
C PHE A 14 0.18 -0.92 4.65
N LEU A 15 0.44 -1.22 3.37
CA LEU A 15 -0.30 -2.25 2.61
C LEU A 15 -0.17 -3.63 3.28
N PHE A 16 1.04 -3.99 3.71
CA PHE A 16 1.26 -5.22 4.46
C PHE A 16 0.45 -5.26 5.76
N SER A 17 0.43 -4.17 6.53
CA SER A 17 -0.35 -4.14 7.78
C SER A 17 -1.87 -4.22 7.55
N HIS A 18 -2.33 -3.71 6.42
CA HIS A 18 -3.74 -3.70 6.06
C HIS A 18 -4.23 -5.06 5.52
N ASP A 19 -3.33 -5.90 4.99
CA ASP A 19 -3.67 -7.25 4.51
C ASP A 19 -4.21 -8.16 5.63
N PHE A 20 -3.79 -7.91 6.88
CA PHE A 20 -4.29 -8.61 8.08
C PHE A 20 -5.65 -8.10 8.58
N ARG A 21 -6.21 -7.05 7.98
CA ARG A 21 -7.49 -6.45 8.41
C ARG A 21 -8.65 -6.97 7.58
N ARG A 22 -9.81 -7.10 8.23
CA ARG A 22 -11.03 -7.60 7.60
C ARG A 22 -11.48 -6.65 6.48
N SER A 23 -11.82 -7.22 5.32
CA SER A 23 -12.23 -6.51 4.10
C SER A 23 -13.44 -5.59 4.36
N GLY A 24 -13.41 -4.36 3.84
CA GLY A 24 -14.55 -3.42 3.92
C GLY A 24 -14.16 -1.93 4.01
N GLU A 25 -12.87 -1.61 4.07
CA GLU A 25 -12.40 -0.25 4.26
C GLU A 25 -12.41 0.57 2.94
N THR A 26 -12.97 1.78 3.00
CA THR A 26 -13.05 2.70 1.85
C THR A 26 -11.73 3.41 1.60
N SER A 27 -11.54 3.97 0.39
CA SER A 27 -10.33 4.74 0.05
C SER A 27 -10.10 5.94 0.97
N ASP A 28 -11.16 6.59 1.43
CA ASP A 28 -11.06 7.74 2.36
C ASP A 28 -10.60 7.29 3.75
N GLN A 29 -11.09 6.13 4.22
CA GLN A 29 -10.64 5.53 5.46
C GLN A 29 -9.15 5.14 5.37
N ALA A 30 -8.74 4.57 4.24
CA ALA A 30 -7.35 4.21 3.96
C ALA A 30 -6.40 5.42 4.02
N ALA A 31 -6.81 6.55 3.43
CA ALA A 31 -6.01 7.78 3.44
C ALA A 31 -5.82 8.34 4.85
N ALA A 32 -6.91 8.42 5.63
CA ALA A 32 -6.85 8.89 7.01
C ALA A 32 -6.03 7.95 7.91
N GLU A 33 -6.09 6.65 7.64
CA GLU A 33 -5.26 5.67 8.34
C GLU A 33 -3.79 5.75 7.98
N LEU A 34 -3.47 5.93 6.70
CA LEU A 34 -2.09 6.10 6.26
C LEU A 34 -1.45 7.35 6.88
N GLU A 35 -2.22 8.43 7.03
CA GLU A 35 -1.75 9.63 7.74
C GLU A 35 -1.44 9.31 9.21
N ARG A 36 -2.34 8.62 9.92
CA ARG A 36 -2.09 8.16 11.30
C ARG A 36 -0.88 7.23 11.37
N PHE A 37 -0.76 6.29 10.43
CA PHE A 37 0.34 5.35 10.33
C PHE A 37 1.69 6.08 10.17
N ALA A 38 1.73 7.10 9.31
CA ALA A 38 2.92 7.90 9.05
C ALA A 38 3.41 8.69 10.27
N LEU A 39 2.53 9.00 11.24
CA LEU A 39 2.92 9.67 12.49
C LEU A 39 3.81 8.79 13.37
N HIS A 40 3.73 7.47 13.25
CA HIS A 40 4.62 6.54 13.96
C HIS A 40 6.05 6.55 13.41
N PHE A 41 6.30 7.20 12.27
CA PHE A 41 7.61 7.28 11.63
C PHE A 41 8.12 8.72 11.59
N ASN A 42 9.28 8.98 12.23
CA ASN A 42 9.90 10.32 12.30
C ASN A 42 10.08 11.01 10.94
N SER A 43 10.25 10.25 9.85
CA SER A 43 10.35 10.80 8.49
C SER A 43 9.14 10.54 7.58
N GLY A 44 8.06 9.99 8.12
CA GLY A 44 6.85 9.65 7.37
C GLY A 44 6.16 10.89 6.78
N ARG A 45 6.12 12.01 7.51
CA ARG A 45 5.39 13.23 7.11
C ARG A 45 5.82 13.83 5.76
N LYS A 46 7.13 13.89 5.47
CA LYS A 46 7.61 14.40 4.17
C LYS A 46 7.36 13.43 3.02
N ALA A 47 7.30 12.13 3.32
CA ALA A 47 7.10 11.07 2.35
C ALA A 47 5.62 10.79 2.09
N LEU A 48 4.74 11.23 2.99
CA LEU A 48 3.31 10.97 3.01
C LEU A 48 2.62 11.32 1.69
N PRO A 49 2.82 12.49 1.04
CA PRO A 49 2.08 12.82 -0.18
C PRO A 49 2.29 11.77 -1.29
N TYR A 50 3.53 11.30 -1.47
CA TYR A 50 3.83 10.28 -2.48
C TYR A 50 3.44 8.88 -2.02
N ALA A 51 3.53 8.57 -0.72
CA ALA A 51 3.03 7.31 -0.18
C ALA A 51 1.52 7.19 -0.35
N SER A 52 0.74 8.25 -0.08
CA SER A 52 -0.70 8.30 -0.28
C SER A 52 -1.08 8.10 -1.74
N HIS A 53 -0.35 8.75 -2.65
CA HIS A 53 -0.56 8.54 -4.09
C HIS A 53 -0.37 7.06 -4.48
N LEU A 54 0.68 6.40 -3.96
CA LEU A 54 0.92 4.98 -4.21
C LEU A 54 -0.17 4.09 -3.61
N VAL A 55 -0.51 4.27 -2.33
CA VAL A 55 -1.49 3.42 -1.64
C VAL A 55 -2.88 3.54 -2.29
N LEU A 56 -3.34 4.75 -2.58
CA LEU A 56 -4.65 4.97 -3.21
C LEU A 56 -4.70 4.40 -4.63
N GLY A 57 -3.65 4.64 -5.43
CA GLY A 57 -3.54 4.08 -6.78
C GLY A 57 -3.29 2.57 -6.80
N ILE A 58 -2.82 1.95 -5.73
CA ILE A 58 -2.75 0.48 -5.66
C ILE A 58 -4.12 -0.08 -5.31
N ARG A 59 -4.83 0.52 -4.33
CA ARG A 59 -6.17 0.06 -3.93
C ARG A 59 -7.19 0.23 -5.04
N GLN A 60 -7.17 1.33 -5.79
CA GLN A 60 -8.10 1.56 -6.89
C GLN A 60 -7.87 0.58 -8.05
N GLN A 61 -6.63 0.14 -8.29
CA GLN A 61 -6.25 -0.76 -9.39
C GLN A 61 -5.98 -2.19 -8.91
N GLN A 62 -6.34 -2.54 -7.66
CA GLN A 62 -5.92 -3.79 -7.02
C GLN A 62 -6.31 -5.02 -7.85
N GLN A 63 -7.56 -5.08 -8.31
CA GLN A 63 -8.04 -6.21 -9.12
C GLN A 63 -7.27 -6.37 -10.43
N GLU A 64 -6.94 -5.27 -11.10
CA GLU A 64 -6.18 -5.29 -12.35
C GLU A 64 -4.73 -5.71 -12.11
N ILE A 65 -4.11 -5.16 -11.05
CA ILE A 65 -2.75 -5.51 -10.63
C ILE A 65 -2.68 -7.01 -10.30
N ASP A 66 -3.61 -7.51 -9.48
CA ASP A 66 -3.66 -8.91 -9.07
C ASP A 66 -3.87 -9.85 -10.28
N ALA A 67 -4.75 -9.47 -11.22
CA ALA A 67 -4.98 -10.22 -12.44
C ALA A 67 -3.71 -10.28 -13.33
N LEU A 68 -2.99 -9.17 -13.46
CA LEU A 68 -1.73 -9.11 -14.21
C LEU A 68 -0.64 -9.97 -13.53
N ILE A 69 -0.51 -9.92 -12.21
CA ILE A 69 0.46 -10.75 -11.48
C ILE A 69 0.11 -12.23 -11.65
N ALA A 70 -1.17 -12.60 -11.52
CA ALA A 70 -1.63 -13.97 -11.69
C ALA A 70 -1.37 -14.51 -13.11
N ALA A 71 -1.62 -13.69 -14.14
CA ALA A 71 -1.39 -14.06 -15.54
C ALA A 71 0.07 -14.38 -15.86
N HIS A 72 1.02 -13.84 -15.09
CA HIS A 72 2.46 -14.07 -15.28
C HIS A 72 3.07 -15.03 -14.23
N SER A 73 2.30 -15.47 -13.23
CA SER A 73 2.75 -16.34 -12.13
C SER A 73 2.45 -17.82 -12.39
N HIS A 74 3.20 -18.44 -13.31
CA HIS A 74 2.93 -19.80 -13.79
C HIS A 74 3.01 -20.91 -12.72
N ASN A 75 3.84 -20.72 -11.68
CA ASN A 75 4.08 -21.73 -10.64
C ASN A 75 3.66 -21.25 -9.22
N TRP A 76 3.13 -20.04 -9.12
CA TRP A 76 2.82 -19.40 -7.85
C TRP A 76 1.37 -18.94 -7.86
N ARG A 77 0.56 -19.51 -6.96
CA ARG A 77 -0.78 -19.00 -6.69
C ARG A 77 -0.64 -17.72 -5.89
N LEU A 78 -1.36 -16.68 -6.27
CA LEU A 78 -1.31 -15.38 -5.61
C LEU A 78 -1.72 -15.48 -4.13
N GLU A 79 -2.65 -16.36 -3.77
CA GLU A 79 -3.07 -16.56 -2.37
C GLU A 79 -1.99 -17.22 -1.49
N ARG A 80 -0.87 -17.64 -2.07
CA ARG A 80 0.29 -18.21 -1.36
C ARG A 80 1.48 -17.24 -1.30
N MET A 81 1.35 -16.05 -1.87
CA MET A 81 2.32 -14.96 -1.81
C MET A 81 1.88 -13.95 -0.76
#